data_AF-A0A5Q2N474-F1
#
_entry.id   AF-A0A5Q2N474-F1
#
_cell.length_a   1.000
_cell.length_b   1.000
_cell.length_c   1.000
_cell.angle_alpha   90.00
_cell.angle_beta   90.00
_cell.angle_gamma   90.00
#
_symmetry.space_group_name_H-M   'P 1'
#
loop_
_entity.id
_entity.type
_entity.pdbx_description
1 polymer ?
#
loop_
_entity_poly.entity_id
_entity_poly.type
_entity_poly.pdbx_seq_one_letter_code
_entity_poly.pdbx_strand_id
1 'polypeptide(L)' 'MQLQFKPNVGQIDRLIRLFLGAQLLLLAFLFPVSAPITQTLIASLGLWQMIQGLLGYCFVYDLLGYSSLKAALK' A
#
# COMPACT_ATOMS: atom_id res chain seq x y z
N MET A 1 -19.18 9.78 -5.96
CA MET A 1 -18.16 9.44 -4.94
C MET A 1 -17.48 10.73 -4.52
N GLN A 2 -17.58 11.12 -3.25
CA GLN A 2 -16.83 12.26 -2.73
C GLN A 2 -15.55 11.72 -2.09
N LEU A 3 -14.38 12.09 -2.64
CA LEU A 3 -13.07 11.75 -2.07
C LEU A 3 -12.86 12.61 -0.83
N GLN A 4 -12.60 11.98 0.31
CA GLN A 4 -12.43 12.67 1.59
C GLN A 4 -10.97 12.96 1.93
N PHE A 5 -10.00 12.28 1.30
CA PHE A 5 -8.56 12.44 1.54
C PHE A 5 -8.17 12.39 3.04
N LYS A 6 -8.87 11.55 3.80
CA LYS A 6 -8.64 11.33 5.24
C LYS A 6 -8.06 9.94 5.50
N PRO A 7 -7.27 9.75 6.58
CA PRO A 7 -6.76 8.43 6.94
C PRO A 7 -7.90 7.40 7.04
N ASN A 8 -7.77 6.30 6.29
CA ASN A 8 -8.77 5.24 6.17
C ASN A 8 -8.15 3.83 6.34
N VAL A 9 -6.87 3.75 6.66
CA VAL A 9 -6.13 2.49 6.84
C VAL A 9 -5.74 2.34 8.31
N GLY A 10 -6.24 1.28 8.95
CA GLY A 10 -5.92 0.94 10.34
C GLY A 10 -4.46 0.47 10.52
N GLN A 11 -4.01 0.38 11.77
CA GLN A 11 -2.63 0.00 12.08
C GLN A 11 -2.23 -1.38 11.54
N ILE A 12 -3.12 -2.37 11.60
CA ILE A 12 -2.87 -3.72 11.10
C ILE A 12 -2.65 -3.69 9.58
N ASP A 13 -3.56 -3.07 8.82
CA ASP A 13 -3.42 -2.91 7.37
C ASP A 13 -2.17 -2.13 6.98
N ARG A 14 -1.79 -1.10 7.75
CA ARG A 14 -0.55 -0.34 7.52
C ARG A 14 0.66 -1.27 7.65
N LEU A 15 0.74 -2.06 8.70
CA LEU A 15 1.83 -3.03 8.89
C LEU A 15 1.86 -4.05 7.75
N ILE A 16 0.72 -4.64 7.39
CA ILE A 16 0.63 -5.60 6.28
C ILE A 16 1.14 -4.98 4.98
N ARG A 17 0.75 -3.74 4.66
CA ARG A 17 1.21 -3.02 3.46
C ARG A 17 2.70 -2.74 3.49
N LEU A 18 3.25 -2.38 4.64
CA LEU A 18 4.69 -2.18 4.79
C LEU A 18 5.44 -3.49 4.57
N PHE A 19 5.03 -4.60 5.20
CA PHE A 19 5.69 -5.90 5.03
C PHE A 19 5.61 -6.41 3.58
N LEU A 20 4.42 -6.35 2.95
CA LEU A 20 4.25 -6.75 1.55
C LEU A 20 5.03 -5.85 0.60
N GLY A 21 5.03 -4.53 0.83
CA GLY A 21 5.79 -3.59 0.03
C GLY A 21 7.30 -3.82 0.12
N ALA A 22 7.82 -4.07 1.32
CA ALA A 22 9.22 -4.42 1.54
C ALA A 22 9.59 -5.73 0.83
N GLN A 23 8.75 -6.76 0.92
CA GLN A 23 8.98 -8.04 0.23
C GLN A 23 9.00 -7.87 -1.30
N LEU A 24 8.08 -7.08 -1.88
CA LEU A 24 8.08 -6.79 -3.31
C LEU A 24 9.33 -6.03 -3.76
N LEU A 25 9.78 -5.05 -2.98
CA LEU A 25 11.02 -4.33 -3.28
C LEU A 25 12.24 -5.27 -3.19
N LEU A 26 12.32 -6.09 -2.13
CA LEU A 26 13.39 -7.08 -2.00
C LEU A 26 13.40 -8.05 -3.19
N LEU A 27 12.23 -8.54 -3.62
CA LEU A 27 12.12 -9.38 -4.81
C LEU A 27 12.61 -8.64 -6.06
N ALA A 28 12.19 -7.39 -6.27
CA ALA A 28 12.59 -6.60 -7.44
C ALA A 28 14.11 -6.35 -7.52
N PHE A 29 14.80 -6.20 -6.39
CA PHE A 29 16.23 -5.87 -6.36
C PHE A 29 17.14 -7.09 -6.22
N LEU A 30 16.74 -8.12 -5.46
CA LEU A 30 17.56 -9.31 -5.22
C LEU A 30 17.39 -10.38 -6.30
N PHE A 31 16.23 -10.40 -6.98
CA PHE A 31 15.90 -11.38 -8.01
C PHE A 31 15.56 -10.66 -9.31
N PRO A 32 16.57 -10.17 -10.07
CA PRO A 32 16.34 -9.46 -11.31
C PRO A 32 15.61 -10.38 -12.31
N VAL A 33 14.46 -9.90 -12.78
CA VAL A 33 13.64 -10.60 -13.77
C VAL A 33 14.15 -10.22 -15.17
N SER A 34 14.29 -11.19 -16.06
CA SER A 34 14.80 -10.98 -17.43
C SER A 34 13.99 -9.96 -18.25
N ALA A 35 12.73 -9.73 -17.86
CA ALA A 35 11.85 -8.72 -18.43
C ALA A 35 11.94 -7.41 -17.62
N PRO A 36 12.60 -6.35 -18.14
CA PRO A 36 12.81 -5.10 -17.40
C PRO A 36 11.50 -4.38 -17.05
N ILE A 37 10.47 -4.54 -17.89
CA ILE A 37 9.12 -3.99 -17.63
C ILE A 37 8.53 -4.65 -16.37
N THR A 38 8.64 -5.97 -16.25
CA THR A 38 8.12 -6.73 -15.10
C THR A 38 8.82 -6.32 -13.82
N GLN A 39 10.15 -6.16 -13.85
CA GLN A 39 10.91 -5.70 -12.68
C GLN A 39 10.48 -4.30 -12.22
N THR A 40 10.27 -3.39 -13.17
CA THR A 40 9.82 -2.01 -12.90
C THR A 40 8.41 -1.98 -12.30
N LEU A 41 7.52 -2.85 -12.78
CA LEU A 41 6.17 -3.00 -12.22
C LEU A 41 6.20 -3.54 -10.78
N ILE A 42 7.00 -4.57 -10.51
CA ILE A 42 7.14 -5.13 -9.16
C ILE A 42 7.69 -4.07 -8.19
N ALA A 43 8.75 -3.35 -8.60
CA ALA A 43 9.33 -2.28 -7.79
C ALA A 43 8.34 -1.15 -7.50
N SER A 44 7.61 -0.68 -8.52
CA SER A 44 6.63 0.39 -8.37
C SER A 44 5.44 -0.01 -7.49
N LEU A 45 4.94 -1.25 -7.60
CA LEU A 45 3.92 -1.79 -6.71
C LEU A 45 4.41 -1.88 -5.25
N GLY A 46 5.65 -2.32 -5.03
CA GLY A 46 6.25 -2.36 -3.70
C GLY A 46 6.33 -0.98 -3.06
N LEU A 47 6.82 0.01 -3.81
CA LEU A 47 6.89 1.42 -3.40
C LEU A 47 5.51 1.99 -3.10
N TRP A 48 4.53 1.76 -3.96
CA TRP A 48 3.14 2.21 -3.77
C TRP A 48 2.52 1.66 -2.48
N GLN A 49 2.76 0.39 -2.17
CA GLN A 49 2.30 -0.24 -0.92
C GLN A 49 2.98 0.37 0.31
N MET A 50 4.30 0.60 0.24
CA MET A 50 5.04 1.27 1.32
C MET A 50 4.50 2.68 1.59
N ILE A 51 4.32 3.49 0.54
CA ILE A 51 3.81 4.87 0.66
C ILE A 51 2.43 4.88 1.31
N GLN A 52 1.49 4.04 0.85
CA GLN A 52 0.16 3.97 1.45
C GLN A 52 0.17 3.48 2.91
N GLY A 53 1.02 2.49 3.22
CA GLY A 53 1.21 2.00 4.59
C GLY A 53 1.76 3.09 5.52
N LEU A 54 2.70 3.90 5.03
CA LEU A 54 3.26 5.04 5.78
C LEU A 54 2.24 6.16 5.96
N LEU A 55 1.54 6.57 4.90
CA LEU A 55 0.55 7.65 4.95
C LEU A 55 -0.71 7.26 5.73
N GLY A 56 -1.03 5.97 5.84
CA GLY A 56 -2.29 5.52 6.45
C GLY A 56 -3.52 5.87 5.61
N TYR A 57 -3.32 6.14 4.32
CA TYR A 57 -4.35 6.50 3.36
C TYR A 57 -4.24 5.59 2.13
N CYS A 58 -5.38 5.03 1.72
CA CYS A 58 -5.53 4.28 0.49
C CYS A 58 -6.60 4.95 -0.38
N PHE A 59 -6.20 5.39 -1.58
CA PHE A 59 -7.09 6.03 -2.55
C PHE A 59 -8.24 5.10 -2.97
N VAL A 60 -7.96 3.82 -3.15
CA VAL A 60 -8.98 2.82 -3.53
C VAL A 60 -10.03 2.66 -2.44
N TYR A 61 -9.62 2.71 -1.17
CA TYR A 61 -10.54 2.64 -0.04
C TYR A 61 -11.43 3.89 0.02
N ASP A 62 -10.86 5.08 -0.20
CA ASP A 62 -11.63 6.34 -0.23
C ASP A 62 -12.62 6.36 -1.40
N LEU A 63 -12.19 5.87 -2.57
CA LEU A 63 -13.06 5.72 -3.73
C LEU A 63 -14.24 4.80 -3.38
N LEU A 64 -13.99 3.62 -2.82
CA LEU A 64 -15.03 2.64 -2.45
C LEU A 64 -15.84 3.01 -1.19
N GLY A 65 -15.50 4.09 -0.48
CA GLY A 65 -16.13 4.46 0.80
C GLY A 65 -15.83 3.47 1.93
N TYR A 66 -14.72 2.72 1.84
CA TYR A 66 -14.28 1.75 2.82
C TYR A 66 -13.24 2.34 3.80
N SER A 67 -13.23 1.87 5.04
CA SER A 67 -12.20 2.20 6.03
C SER A 67 -11.90 0.99 6.91
N SER A 68 -10.63 0.62 7.01
CA SER A 68 -10.11 -0.40 7.96
C SER A 68 -9.67 0.26 9.28
N LEU A 69 -9.73 1.58 9.37
CA LEU A 69 -9.44 2.29 10.60
C LEU A 69 -10.54 1.95 11.61
N LYS A 70 -10.19 1.22 12.68
CA LYS A 70 -11.13 0.98 13.78
C LYS A 70 -11.65 2.34 14.24
N ALA A 71 -12.96 2.54 14.20
CA ALA A 71 -13.57 3.68 14.85
C ALA A 71 -13.08 3.64 16.31
N ALA A 72 -12.44 4.72 16.77
CA ALA A 72 -12.13 4.86 18.18
C ALA A 72 -13.47 4.72 18.92
N LEU A 73 -13.67 3.59 19.61
CA LEU A 73 -14.75 3.45 20.57
C LEU A 73 -14.52 4.58 21.56
N LYS A 74 -15.42 5.56 21.49
CA LYS A 74 -15.39 6.80 22.24
C LYS A 74 -15.47 6.52 23.74
#